data_AF-A0A1G5I5Y0-F1
#
_entry.id   AF-A0A1G5I5Y0-F1
#
_cell.length_a   1.000
_cell.length_b   1.000
_cell.length_c   1.000
_cell.angle_alpha   90.00
_cell.angle_beta   90.00
_cell.angle_gamma   90.00
#
_symmetry.space_group_name_H-M   'P 1'
#
loop_
_entity.id
_entity.type
_entity.pdbx_description
1 polymer ?
#
loop_
_entity_poly.entity_id
_entity_poly.type
_entity_poly.pdbx_seq_one_letter_code
_entity_poly.pdbx_strand_id
1 'polypeptide(L)'
;MDDDETGSAGAGAATGAGTGLGPHLSRSAVIGQVVPRTAVIAGGGALAIWQPAFTLGAYNVVFYDQLLTLWAVSTAVMLTALLLRERGPRRGWMYWACLALPSVWLVIAAVVPRHGGWPDKTLFFAGGILSIIGTPLLVWVLLHLLLFGESELSARERRAVIGVVVVVGALAYGLGQLNHVFLTCGDFDISGNSVPSGCRPGHASPLG
;
A
#
# COMPACT_ATOMS: atom_id res chain seq x y z
N MET A 1 63.90 34.21 30.08
CA MET A 1 64.97 33.23 30.24
C MET A 1 65.06 32.99 31.73
N ASP A 2 64.37 31.92 32.14
CA ASP A 2 64.53 31.08 33.33
C ASP A 2 64.56 31.76 34.71
N ASP A 3 63.97 31.27 35.79
CA ASP A 3 63.00 30.23 36.18
C ASP A 3 62.87 30.47 37.71
N ASP A 4 61.69 30.35 38.33
CA ASP A 4 61.54 29.46 39.49
C ASP A 4 60.11 29.40 40.04
N GLU A 5 59.74 28.16 40.35
CA GLU A 5 58.49 27.65 40.88
C GLU A 5 58.40 27.76 42.41
N THR A 6 57.24 27.29 42.92
CA THR A 6 56.86 26.95 44.30
C THR A 6 56.19 28.08 45.08
N GLY A 7 55.02 27.93 45.67
CA GLY A 7 54.09 26.81 45.83
C GLY A 7 53.15 27.17 46.99
N SER A 8 51.86 26.84 46.91
CA SER A 8 51.01 26.69 48.11
C SER A 8 49.69 26.05 47.75
N ALA A 9 49.50 24.81 48.21
CA ALA A 9 48.21 24.16 48.31
C ALA A 9 47.46 24.73 49.53
N GLY A 10 46.23 25.19 49.32
CA GLY A 10 45.34 25.63 50.38
C GLY A 10 43.92 25.13 50.10
N ALA A 11 43.54 24.07 50.80
CA ALA A 11 42.17 23.60 50.88
C ALA A 11 41.28 24.65 51.57
N GLY A 12 40.09 24.91 51.01
CA GLY A 12 39.11 25.81 51.58
C GLY A 12 37.72 25.58 50.96
N ALA A 13 36.84 24.97 51.74
CA ALA A 13 35.49 24.58 51.38
C ALA A 13 34.56 25.78 51.09
N ALA A 14 33.63 25.59 50.16
CA ALA A 14 32.35 26.31 50.12
C ALA A 14 31.30 25.51 49.32
N THR A 15 30.35 24.90 50.06
CA THR A 15 28.88 24.97 49.88
C THR A 15 28.34 25.37 48.49
N GLY A 16 27.38 24.68 47.86
CA GLY A 16 26.48 23.61 48.30
C GLY A 16 25.34 23.40 47.29
N ALA A 17 24.39 22.54 47.66
CA ALA A 17 23.07 22.33 47.07
C ALA A 17 23.00 21.61 45.70
N GLY A 18 22.76 20.30 45.77
CA GLY A 18 22.35 19.49 44.63
C GLY A 18 21.51 18.31 45.12
N THR A 19 20.21 18.55 45.27
CA THR A 19 19.12 17.60 45.53
C THR A 19 19.34 16.23 44.87
N GLY A 20 19.46 15.20 45.70
CA GLY A 20 19.29 13.82 45.26
C GLY A 20 17.82 13.56 44.94
N LEU A 21 17.52 13.32 43.67
CA LEU A 21 16.29 12.65 43.26
C LEU A 21 16.52 11.85 41.98
N GLY A 22 16.65 10.54 42.15
CA GLY A 22 16.31 9.55 41.12
C GLY A 22 15.67 8.36 41.83
N PRO A 23 14.99 7.43 41.14
CA PRO A 23 14.36 7.51 39.82
C PRO A 23 12.91 6.96 39.88
N HIS A 24 11.89 7.78 39.64
CA HIS A 24 10.52 7.29 39.37
C HIS A 24 9.94 7.87 38.07
N LEU A 25 10.80 8.14 37.09
CA LEU A 25 10.40 8.35 35.70
C LEU A 25 10.43 7.00 34.96
N SER A 26 9.42 6.14 35.14
CA SER A 26 9.30 4.92 34.31
C SER A 26 7.92 4.26 34.30
N ARG A 27 6.82 5.01 34.43
CA ARG A 27 5.48 4.44 34.19
C ARG A 27 4.56 5.21 33.26
N SER A 28 4.88 6.45 32.89
CA SER A 28 4.03 7.23 31.97
C SER A 28 4.45 7.16 30.51
N ALA A 29 5.51 6.42 30.17
CA ALA A 29 6.02 6.31 28.80
C ALA A 29 5.41 5.15 27.98
N VAL A 30 4.27 4.59 28.41
CA VAL A 30 3.68 3.38 27.77
C VAL A 30 2.46 3.71 26.88
N ILE A 31 1.96 4.95 26.86
CA ILE A 31 0.79 5.31 26.06
C ILE A 31 1.18 6.35 25.02
N GLY A 32 1.69 5.86 23.90
CA GLY A 32 2.07 6.68 22.77
C GLY A 32 2.90 5.89 21.76
N GLN A 33 2.49 4.66 21.41
CA GLN A 33 3.05 4.03 20.23
C GLN A 33 2.53 4.78 19.00
N VAL A 34 3.26 5.82 18.61
CA VAL A 34 3.14 6.40 17.28
C VAL A 34 3.49 5.28 16.31
N VAL A 35 2.50 4.71 15.63
CA VAL A 35 2.72 3.64 14.66
C VAL A 35 3.78 4.13 13.67
N PRO A 36 4.87 3.38 13.44
CA PRO A 36 5.92 3.81 12.54
C PRO A 36 5.31 4.13 11.17
N ARG A 37 5.70 5.26 10.54
CA ARG A 37 5.17 5.63 9.21
C ARG A 37 5.34 4.51 8.19
N THR A 38 6.46 3.78 8.25
CA THR A 38 6.72 2.59 7.44
C THR A 38 5.66 1.50 7.62
N ALA A 39 5.15 1.31 8.84
CA ALA A 39 4.08 0.35 9.11
C ALA A 39 2.72 0.83 8.57
N VAL A 40 2.44 2.14 8.62
CA VAL A 40 1.23 2.71 8.00
C VAL A 40 1.26 2.53 6.48
N ILE A 41 2.40 2.85 5.85
CA ILE A 41 2.58 2.72 4.40
C ILE A 41 2.53 1.24 3.98
N ALA A 42 3.21 0.36 4.72
CA ALA A 42 3.15 -1.08 4.48
C ALA A 42 1.73 -1.63 4.65
N GLY A 43 1.01 -1.19 5.68
CA GLY A 43 -0.39 -1.56 5.93
C GLY A 43 -1.31 -1.11 4.81
N GLY A 44 -1.19 0.14 4.34
CA GLY A 44 -1.93 0.64 3.18
C GLY A 44 -1.62 -0.16 1.90
N GLY A 45 -0.34 -0.47 1.66
CA GLY A 45 0.08 -1.29 0.52
C GLY A 45 -0.43 -2.72 0.61
N ALA A 46 -0.44 -3.31 1.81
CA ALA A 46 -0.97 -4.64 2.09
C ALA A 46 -2.48 -4.72 1.84
N LEU A 47 -3.25 -3.74 2.32
CA LEU A 47 -4.69 -3.65 2.07
C LEU A 47 -5.00 -3.52 0.58
N ALA A 48 -4.22 -2.72 -0.14
CA ALA A 48 -4.35 -2.53 -1.57
C ALA A 48 -4.08 -3.81 -2.39
N ILE A 49 -3.04 -4.58 -2.04
CA ILE A 49 -2.66 -5.78 -2.79
C ILE A 49 -3.47 -7.01 -2.43
N TRP A 50 -4.00 -7.06 -1.19
CA TRP A 50 -4.63 -8.25 -0.63
C TRP A 50 -5.73 -8.81 -1.53
N GLN A 51 -6.75 -8.00 -1.83
CA GLN A 51 -7.92 -8.46 -2.55
C GLN A 51 -7.58 -8.85 -4.00
N PRO A 52 -6.88 -8.02 -4.81
CA PRO A 52 -6.50 -8.41 -6.18
C PRO A 52 -5.66 -9.69 -6.24
N ALA A 53 -4.73 -9.88 -5.29
CA ALA A 53 -3.88 -11.06 -5.28
C ALA A 53 -4.67 -12.32 -4.90
N PHE A 54 -5.53 -12.23 -3.87
CA PHE A 54 -6.40 -13.32 -3.47
C PHE A 54 -7.37 -13.73 -4.58
N THR A 55 -8.05 -12.77 -5.22
CA THR A 55 -8.99 -13.07 -6.30
C THR A 55 -8.28 -13.65 -7.52
N LEU A 56 -7.09 -13.15 -7.87
CA LEU A 56 -6.29 -13.76 -8.92
C LEU A 56 -5.90 -15.21 -8.58
N GLY A 57 -5.58 -15.51 -7.33
CA GLY A 57 -5.29 -16.86 -6.87
C GLY A 57 -6.51 -17.78 -6.92
N ALA A 58 -7.69 -17.30 -6.51
CA ALA A 58 -8.90 -18.11 -6.43
C ALA A 58 -9.59 -18.33 -7.79
N TYR A 59 -9.57 -17.31 -8.67
CA TYR A 59 -10.36 -17.31 -9.91
C TYR A 59 -9.52 -17.27 -11.19
N ASN A 60 -8.21 -17.02 -11.10
CA ASN A 60 -7.31 -16.81 -12.25
C ASN A 60 -7.77 -15.71 -13.22
N VAL A 61 -8.60 -14.79 -12.74
CA VAL A 61 -9.10 -13.64 -13.50
C VAL A 61 -9.07 -12.38 -12.64
N VAL A 62 -8.99 -11.22 -13.30
CA VAL A 62 -9.13 -9.91 -12.66
C VAL A 62 -10.58 -9.48 -12.82
N PHE A 63 -11.23 -9.15 -11.71
CA PHE A 63 -12.60 -8.67 -11.69
C PHE A 63 -12.68 -7.17 -12.02
N TYR A 64 -13.87 -6.75 -12.46
CA TYR A 64 -14.11 -5.37 -12.89
C TYR A 64 -13.97 -4.37 -11.74
N ASP A 65 -14.22 -4.79 -10.49
CA ASP A 65 -14.12 -3.94 -9.31
C ASP A 65 -12.67 -3.48 -9.10
N GLN A 66 -11.67 -4.35 -9.29
CA GLN A 66 -10.26 -3.95 -9.20
C GLN A 66 -9.90 -2.90 -10.26
N LEU A 67 -10.43 -3.01 -11.48
CA LEU A 67 -10.24 -2.02 -12.53
C LEU A 67 -10.91 -0.68 -12.21
N LEU A 68 -12.11 -0.70 -11.61
CA LEU A 68 -12.82 0.50 -11.17
C LEU A 68 -12.14 1.15 -9.96
N THR A 69 -11.57 0.36 -9.04
CA THR A 69 -10.77 0.87 -7.92
C THR A 69 -9.52 1.58 -8.43
N LEU A 70 -8.83 1.03 -9.45
CA LEU A 70 -7.72 1.75 -10.11
C LEU A 70 -8.18 3.09 -10.63
N TRP A 71 -9.28 3.10 -11.38
CA TRP A 71 -9.82 4.34 -11.95
C TRP A 71 -10.18 5.35 -10.86
N ALA A 72 -10.80 4.91 -9.76
CA ALA A 72 -11.14 5.78 -8.64
C ALA A 72 -9.89 6.39 -8.00
N VAL A 73 -8.86 5.57 -7.74
CA VAL A 73 -7.60 6.03 -7.13
C VAL A 73 -6.84 6.97 -8.08
N SER A 74 -6.71 6.61 -9.37
CA SER A 74 -6.00 7.45 -10.35
C SER A 74 -6.70 8.80 -10.53
N THR A 75 -8.03 8.79 -10.57
CA THR A 75 -8.84 10.02 -10.67
C THR A 75 -8.71 10.86 -9.41
N ALA A 76 -8.78 10.26 -8.22
CA ALA A 76 -8.60 10.99 -6.97
C ALA A 76 -7.23 11.68 -6.90
N VAL A 77 -6.15 10.97 -7.29
CA VAL A 77 -4.79 11.54 -7.34
C VAL A 77 -4.68 12.64 -8.38
N MET A 78 -5.25 12.42 -9.57
CA MET A 78 -5.26 13.42 -10.64
C MET A 78 -5.98 14.70 -10.20
N LEU A 79 -7.17 14.58 -9.61
CA LEU A 79 -7.94 15.71 -9.10
C LEU A 79 -7.22 16.41 -7.95
N THR A 80 -6.66 15.66 -7.00
CA THR A 80 -5.85 16.20 -5.90
C THR A 80 -4.68 17.02 -6.43
N ALA A 81 -3.92 16.48 -7.40
CA ALA A 81 -2.79 17.16 -8.02
C ALA A 81 -3.19 18.42 -8.80
N LEU A 82 -4.36 18.42 -9.46
CA LEU A 82 -4.89 19.58 -10.19
C LEU A 82 -5.43 20.66 -9.26
N LEU A 83 -6.18 20.27 -8.21
CA LEU A 83 -6.91 21.19 -7.33
C LEU A 83 -6.01 21.81 -6.26
N LEU A 84 -5.15 21.01 -5.63
CA LEU A 84 -4.27 21.50 -4.55
C LEU A 84 -3.02 22.20 -5.08
N ARG A 85 -2.82 22.18 -6.41
CA ARG A 85 -1.80 22.94 -7.13
C ARG A 85 -0.45 22.90 -6.42
N GLU A 86 -0.08 21.73 -5.91
CA GLU A 86 1.15 21.57 -5.17
C GLU A 86 2.32 21.90 -6.10
N ARG A 87 3.18 22.83 -5.68
CA ARG A 87 4.48 23.12 -6.31
C ARG A 87 5.47 21.96 -6.08
N GLY A 88 5.01 20.74 -6.29
CA GLY A 88 5.83 19.54 -6.23
C GLY A 88 6.79 19.48 -7.43
N PRO A 89 7.70 18.49 -7.44
CA PRO A 89 8.65 18.26 -8.53
C PRO A 89 7.94 18.31 -9.88
N ARG A 90 8.57 18.89 -10.91
CA ARG A 90 8.04 18.93 -12.28
C ARG A 90 7.61 17.53 -12.73
N ARG A 91 6.32 17.22 -12.59
CA ARG A 91 5.73 15.95 -13.02
C ARG A 91 5.64 15.98 -14.54
N GLY A 92 6.38 15.09 -15.20
CA GLY A 92 6.42 15.00 -16.67
C GLY A 92 5.07 14.58 -17.25
N TRP A 93 4.88 14.80 -18.55
CA TRP A 93 3.63 14.47 -19.26
C TRP A 93 3.23 12.98 -19.11
N MET A 94 4.20 12.07 -18.99
CA MET A 94 3.97 10.64 -18.73
C MET A 94 3.20 10.38 -17.43
N TYR A 95 3.45 11.15 -16.36
CA TYR A 95 2.71 11.00 -15.09
C TYR A 95 1.22 11.24 -15.30
N TRP A 96 0.87 12.31 -16.01
CA TRP A 96 -0.51 12.65 -16.32
C TRP A 96 -1.15 11.65 -17.29
N ALA A 97 -0.38 11.18 -18.29
CA ALA A 97 -0.86 10.15 -19.22
C ALA A 97 -1.21 8.85 -18.48
N CYS A 98 -0.37 8.39 -17.54
CA CYS A 98 -0.65 7.21 -16.73
C CYS A 98 -1.89 7.37 -15.85
N LEU A 99 -2.10 8.54 -15.23
CA LEU A 99 -3.28 8.78 -14.39
C LEU A 99 -4.58 8.91 -15.19
N ALA A 100 -4.50 9.48 -16.39
CA ALA A 100 -5.65 9.63 -17.27
C ALA A 100 -6.03 8.33 -18.00
N LEU A 101 -5.10 7.39 -18.14
CA LEU A 101 -5.28 6.15 -18.89
C LEU A 101 -6.55 5.37 -18.49
N PRO A 102 -6.85 5.14 -17.19
CA PRO A 102 -8.06 4.42 -16.80
C PRO A 102 -9.35 5.16 -17.20
N SER A 103 -9.35 6.50 -17.09
CA SER A 103 -10.50 7.33 -17.47
C SER A 103 -10.72 7.33 -18.98
N VAL A 104 -9.63 7.44 -19.76
CA VAL A 104 -9.68 7.34 -21.23
C VAL A 104 -10.21 5.97 -21.65
N TRP A 105 -9.76 4.90 -21.01
CA TRP A 105 -10.26 3.56 -21.26
C TRP A 105 -11.76 3.43 -21.02
N LEU A 106 -12.28 3.94 -19.88
CA LEU A 106 -13.71 3.90 -19.59
C LEU A 106 -14.54 4.68 -20.60
N VAL A 107 -14.05 5.84 -21.05
CA VAL A 107 -14.71 6.64 -22.10
C VAL A 107 -14.77 5.85 -23.41
N ILE A 108 -13.66 5.22 -23.82
CA ILE A 108 -13.63 4.36 -25.02
C ILE A 108 -14.63 3.21 -24.86
N ALA A 109 -14.64 2.53 -23.71
CA ALA A 109 -15.54 1.41 -23.43
C ALA A 109 -17.03 1.83 -23.41
N ALA A 110 -17.33 3.09 -23.11
CA ALA A 110 -18.70 3.63 -23.10
C ALA A 110 -19.18 4.06 -24.48
N VAL A 111 -18.28 4.59 -25.32
CA VAL A 111 -18.64 5.18 -26.62
C VAL A 111 -18.68 4.13 -27.74
N VAL A 112 -17.91 3.05 -27.66
CA VAL A 112 -17.86 2.03 -28.72
C VAL A 112 -19.12 1.15 -28.69
N PRO A 113 -19.93 1.13 -29.77
CA PRO A 113 -21.14 0.31 -29.83
C PRO A 113 -20.83 -1.19 -29.81
N ARG A 114 -21.50 -1.93 -28.92
CA ARG A 114 -21.41 -3.39 -28.84
C ARG A 114 -22.37 -4.03 -29.83
N HIS A 115 -21.95 -4.20 -31.07
CA HIS A 115 -22.78 -4.77 -32.13
C HIS A 115 -22.10 -6.01 -32.72
N GLY A 116 -21.86 -7.03 -31.89
CA GLY A 116 -21.58 -8.42 -32.29
C GLY A 116 -20.44 -8.65 -33.29
N GLY A 117 -19.56 -7.66 -33.46
CA GLY A 117 -18.56 -7.60 -34.53
C GLY A 117 -17.13 -7.58 -34.02
N TRP A 118 -16.19 -7.27 -34.91
CA TRP A 118 -14.77 -7.06 -34.57
C TRP A 118 -14.52 -6.06 -33.41
N PRO A 119 -15.32 -4.98 -33.22
CA PRO A 119 -15.14 -4.07 -32.08
C PRO A 119 -15.29 -4.74 -30.72
N ASP A 120 -16.24 -5.68 -30.56
CA ASP A 120 -16.48 -6.39 -29.31
C ASP A 120 -15.30 -7.30 -28.95
N LYS A 121 -14.75 -8.02 -29.94
CA LYS A 121 -13.57 -8.87 -29.74
C LYS A 121 -12.34 -8.03 -29.37
N THR A 122 -12.13 -6.91 -30.05
CA THR A 122 -11.00 -6.00 -29.76
C THR A 122 -11.12 -5.38 -28.38
N LEU A 123 -12.31 -4.95 -27.95
CA LEU A 123 -12.55 -4.45 -26.59
C LEU A 123 -12.31 -5.51 -25.52
N PHE A 124 -12.73 -6.75 -25.77
CA PHE A 124 -12.46 -7.86 -24.86
C PHE A 124 -10.96 -8.15 -24.74
N PHE A 125 -10.25 -8.28 -25.85
CA PHE A 125 -8.80 -8.51 -25.85
C PHE A 125 -8.02 -7.33 -25.29
N ALA A 126 -8.38 -6.11 -25.66
CA ALA A 126 -7.76 -4.90 -25.11
C ALA A 126 -8.06 -4.78 -23.61
N GLY A 127 -9.26 -5.12 -23.14
CA GLY A 127 -9.58 -5.18 -21.72
C GLY A 127 -8.80 -6.26 -20.98
N GLY A 128 -8.59 -7.42 -21.60
CA GLY A 128 -7.71 -8.47 -21.08
C GLY A 128 -6.26 -8.02 -20.98
N ILE A 129 -5.69 -7.41 -22.02
CA ILE A 129 -4.34 -6.85 -22.03
C ILE A 129 -4.22 -5.72 -20.99
N LEU A 130 -5.21 -4.83 -20.93
CA LEU A 130 -5.25 -3.75 -19.96
C LEU A 130 -5.42 -4.28 -18.53
N SER A 131 -5.99 -5.45 -18.32
CA SER A 131 -6.02 -6.10 -17.01
C SER A 131 -4.69 -6.75 -16.67
N ILE A 132 -4.08 -7.46 -17.63
CA ILE A 132 -2.76 -8.11 -17.46
C ILE A 132 -1.66 -7.07 -17.22
N ILE A 133 -1.72 -5.91 -17.87
CA ILE A 133 -0.76 -4.82 -17.71
C ILE A 133 -1.21 -3.86 -16.61
N GLY A 134 -2.51 -3.56 -16.55
CA GLY A 134 -3.08 -2.60 -15.63
C GLY A 134 -3.05 -3.09 -14.19
N THR A 135 -3.13 -4.40 -13.91
CA THR A 135 -2.95 -4.94 -12.56
C THR A 135 -1.53 -4.75 -12.00
N PRO A 136 -0.45 -5.19 -12.68
CA PRO A 136 0.90 -4.89 -12.20
C PRO A 136 1.18 -3.38 -12.21
N LEU A 137 0.61 -2.62 -13.13
CA LEU A 137 0.69 -1.15 -13.11
C LEU A 137 -0.09 -0.54 -11.92
N LEU A 138 -1.23 -1.11 -11.52
CA LEU A 138 -2.05 -0.75 -10.35
C LEU A 138 -1.24 -0.88 -9.09
N VAL A 139 -0.65 -2.06 -8.93
CA VAL A 139 0.19 -2.42 -7.80
C VAL A 139 1.42 -1.52 -7.82
N TRP A 140 2.03 -1.31 -8.98
CA TRP A 140 3.18 -0.43 -9.11
C TRP A 140 2.84 1.03 -8.81
N VAL A 141 1.72 1.58 -9.28
CA VAL A 141 1.29 2.97 -9.06
C VAL A 141 0.84 3.17 -7.62
N LEU A 142 0.07 2.26 -7.02
CA LEU A 142 -0.28 2.36 -5.60
C LEU A 142 0.95 2.25 -4.73
N LEU A 143 1.85 1.29 -5.00
CA LEU A 143 3.15 1.23 -4.34
C LEU A 143 3.91 2.54 -4.58
N HIS A 144 3.89 3.10 -5.79
CA HIS A 144 4.62 4.33 -6.08
C HIS A 144 4.05 5.52 -5.31
N LEU A 145 2.74 5.65 -5.23
CA LEU A 145 2.07 6.73 -4.50
C LEU A 145 2.26 6.59 -2.98
N LEU A 146 2.17 5.37 -2.46
CA LEU A 146 2.39 5.07 -1.04
C LEU A 146 3.87 5.21 -0.65
N LEU A 147 4.80 4.85 -1.53
CA LEU A 147 6.24 4.80 -1.23
C LEU A 147 7.04 6.04 -1.66
N PHE A 148 6.54 6.81 -2.62
CA PHE A 148 7.23 7.97 -3.20
C PHE A 148 6.44 9.28 -3.06
N GLY A 149 5.20 9.24 -2.56
CA GLY A 149 4.52 10.44 -2.07
C GLY A 149 5.28 11.11 -0.92
N GLU A 150 6.08 10.34 -0.19
CA GLU A 150 6.97 10.81 0.87
C GLU A 150 8.42 10.69 0.41
N SER A 151 9.04 11.82 0.05
CA SER A 151 10.47 11.92 -0.29
C SER A 151 11.42 11.65 0.90
N GLU A 152 10.90 11.16 2.02
CA GLU A 152 11.56 11.07 3.32
C GLU A 152 12.03 9.65 3.68
N LEU A 153 11.59 8.60 2.97
CA LEU A 153 12.01 7.22 3.25
C LEU A 153 13.43 6.93 2.73
N SER A 154 14.27 6.35 3.58
CA SER A 154 15.57 5.85 3.14
C SER A 154 15.40 4.71 2.12
N ALA A 155 16.41 4.52 1.26
CA ALA A 155 16.38 3.44 0.26
C ALA A 155 16.22 2.04 0.89
N ARG A 156 16.67 1.85 2.13
CA ARG A 156 16.53 0.60 2.87
C ARG A 156 15.09 0.39 3.33
N GLU A 157 14.48 1.40 3.94
CA GLU A 157 13.07 1.33 4.39
C GLU A 157 12.14 1.12 3.21
N ARG A 158 12.35 1.83 2.11
CA ARG A 158 11.54 1.66 0.90
C ARG A 158 11.64 0.24 0.33
N ARG A 159 12.84 -0.35 0.26
CA ARG A 159 13.00 -1.76 -0.13
C ARG A 159 12.32 -2.71 0.84
N ALA A 160 12.39 -2.44 2.14
CA ALA A 160 11.73 -3.24 3.16
C ALA A 160 10.20 -3.21 2.99
N VAL A 161 9.60 -2.03 2.81
CA VAL A 161 8.15 -1.89 2.59
C VAL A 161 7.72 -2.59 1.30
N ILE A 162 8.46 -2.40 0.18
CA ILE A 162 8.20 -3.13 -1.07
C ILE A 162 8.24 -4.64 -0.82
N GLY A 163 9.27 -5.12 -0.14
CA GLY A 163 9.42 -6.54 0.19
C GLY A 163 8.24 -7.06 0.99
N VAL A 164 7.79 -6.32 2.00
CA VAL A 164 6.60 -6.70 2.81
C VAL A 164 5.35 -6.77 1.95
N VAL A 165 5.06 -5.76 1.12
CA VAL A 165 3.85 -5.77 0.29
C VAL A 165 3.90 -6.92 -0.74
N VAL A 166 5.08 -7.20 -1.32
CA VAL A 166 5.26 -8.35 -2.22
C VAL A 166 5.03 -9.67 -1.50
N VAL A 167 5.56 -9.83 -0.29
CA VAL A 167 5.35 -11.04 0.52
C VAL A 167 3.87 -11.20 0.87
N VAL A 168 3.19 -10.15 1.31
CA VAL A 168 1.75 -10.19 1.60
C VAL A 168 0.95 -10.53 0.34
N GLY A 169 1.27 -9.94 -0.81
CA GLY A 169 0.64 -10.26 -2.09
C GLY A 169 0.83 -11.72 -2.49
N ALA A 170 2.05 -12.26 -2.35
CA ALA A 170 2.33 -13.67 -2.63
C ALA A 170 1.56 -14.61 -1.70
N LEU A 171 1.47 -14.28 -0.41
CA LEU A 171 0.67 -15.03 0.57
C LEU A 171 -0.82 -14.97 0.24
N ALA A 172 -1.35 -13.79 -0.09
CA ALA A 172 -2.75 -13.62 -0.49
C ALA A 172 -3.10 -14.43 -1.74
N TYR A 173 -2.22 -14.43 -2.75
CA TYR A 173 -2.36 -15.28 -3.93
C TYR A 173 -2.36 -16.77 -3.59
N GLY A 174 -1.42 -17.20 -2.74
CA GLY A 174 -1.36 -18.59 -2.26
C GLY A 174 -2.62 -19.00 -1.48
N LEU A 175 -3.14 -18.11 -0.64
CA LEU A 175 -4.41 -18.30 0.06
C LEU A 175 -5.57 -18.41 -0.94
N GLY A 176 -5.59 -17.59 -1.99
CA GLY A 176 -6.56 -17.70 -3.07
C GLY A 176 -6.56 -19.09 -3.71
N GLN A 177 -5.39 -19.63 -4.03
CA GLN A 177 -5.25 -20.99 -4.61
C GLN A 177 -5.70 -22.09 -3.63
N LEU A 178 -5.42 -21.89 -2.34
CA LEU A 178 -5.73 -22.82 -1.26
C LEU A 178 -7.10 -22.57 -0.62
N ASN A 179 -7.98 -21.78 -1.27
CA ASN A 179 -9.25 -21.35 -0.68
C ASN A 179 -10.09 -22.53 -0.15
N HIS A 180 -10.09 -23.67 -0.85
CA HIS A 180 -10.83 -24.88 -0.49
C HIS A 180 -10.41 -25.49 0.88
N VAL A 181 -9.23 -25.15 1.40
CA VAL A 181 -8.75 -25.66 2.69
C VAL A 181 -9.46 -24.98 3.85
N PHE A 182 -9.74 -23.67 3.74
CA PHE A 182 -10.23 -22.85 4.84
C PHE A 182 -11.60 -22.20 4.58
N LEU A 183 -11.99 -21.99 3.33
CA LEU A 183 -13.31 -21.47 2.93
C LEU A 183 -14.19 -22.57 2.33
N THR A 184 -15.50 -22.43 2.51
CA THR A 184 -16.54 -23.20 1.83
C THR A 184 -17.14 -22.37 0.70
N CYS A 185 -17.85 -23.04 -0.21
CA CYS A 185 -18.63 -22.36 -1.23
C CYS A 185 -19.68 -21.39 -0.62
N GLY A 186 -20.21 -21.72 0.58
CA GLY A 186 -21.14 -20.85 1.31
C GLY A 186 -20.51 -19.53 1.80
N ASP A 187 -19.23 -19.53 2.18
CA ASP A 187 -18.51 -18.30 2.56
C ASP A 187 -18.40 -17.32 1.36
N PHE A 188 -18.17 -17.86 0.16
CA PHE A 188 -18.16 -17.06 -1.07
C PHE A 188 -19.54 -16.52 -1.42
N ASP A 189 -20.58 -17.35 -1.31
CA ASP A 189 -21.96 -16.96 -1.63
C ASP A 189 -22.48 -15.87 -0.69
N ILE A 190 -22.29 -16.01 0.63
CA ILE A 190 -22.77 -15.03 1.62
C ILE A 190 -22.05 -13.68 1.52
N SER A 191 -20.77 -13.70 1.11
CA SER A 191 -20.01 -12.48 0.85
C SER A 191 -20.38 -11.79 -0.47
N GLY A 192 -21.31 -12.37 -1.24
CA GLY A 192 -21.74 -11.85 -2.54
C GLY A 192 -20.71 -12.04 -3.64
N ASN A 193 -19.72 -12.91 -3.43
CA ASN A 193 -18.73 -13.26 -4.43
C ASN A 193 -19.22 -14.43 -5.31
N SER A 194 -18.72 -14.49 -6.55
CA SER A 194 -18.90 -15.68 -7.38
C SER A 194 -18.23 -16.88 -6.71
N VAL A 195 -18.84 -18.06 -6.78
CA VAL A 195 -18.26 -19.28 -6.21
C VAL A 195 -17.10 -19.79 -7.09
N PRO A 196 -15.87 -19.96 -6.58
CA PRO A 196 -14.74 -20.48 -7.37
C PRO A 196 -14.96 -21.92 -7.82
N SER A 197 -14.39 -22.29 -8.98
CA SER A 197 -14.35 -23.69 -9.40
C SER A 197 -13.47 -24.50 -8.45
N GLY A 198 -14.00 -25.60 -7.91
CA GLY A 198 -13.27 -26.43 -6.96
C GLY A 198 -13.28 -25.93 -5.50
N CYS A 199 -14.19 -25.01 -5.15
CA CYS A 199 -14.45 -24.67 -3.74
C CYS A 199 -14.90 -25.90 -2.95
N ARG A 200 -14.64 -25.91 -1.64
CA ARG A 200 -15.11 -26.97 -0.74
C ARG A 200 -16.62 -26.85 -0.53
N PRO A 201 -17.43 -27.88 -0.86
CA PRO A 201 -18.87 -27.84 -0.62
C PRO A 201 -19.18 -27.65 0.87
N GLY A 202 -20.19 -26.84 1.18
CA GLY A 202 -20.64 -26.61 2.55
C GLY A 202 -21.30 -25.25 2.74
N HIS A 203 -22.03 -25.12 3.84
CA HIS A 203 -22.54 -23.83 4.30
C HIS A 203 -21.41 -22.91 4.75
N ALA A 204 -21.72 -21.62 4.85
CA ALA A 204 -20.80 -20.63 5.38
C ALA A 204 -20.34 -21.05 6.79
N SER A 205 -19.04 -20.92 7.03
CA SER A 205 -18.41 -21.36 8.26
C SER A 205 -18.84 -20.46 9.42
N PRO A 206 -18.74 -20.88 10.70
CA PRO A 206 -19.07 -19.99 11.83
C PRO A 206 -18.18 -18.73 11.91
N LEU A 207 -17.12 -18.68 11.10
CA LEU A 207 -16.17 -17.58 10.99
C LEU A 207 -16.45 -16.69 9.76
N GLY A 208 -17.45 -17.05 8.93
CA GLY A 208 -17.87 -16.39 7.70
C GLY A 208 -19.39 -16.40 7.53
#